data_AF-A0A396RWG8-F1
#
_entry.id   AF-A0A396RWG8-F1
#
_cell.length_a   1.000
_cell.length_b   1.000
_cell.length_c   1.000
_cell.angle_alpha   90.00
_cell.angle_beta   90.00
_cell.angle_gamma   90.00
#
_symmetry.space_group_name_H-M   'P 1'
#
loop_
_entity.id
_entity.type
_entity.pdbx_description
1 polymer ?
#
loop_
_entity_poly.entity_id
_entity_poly.type
_entity_poly.pdbx_seq_one_letter_code
_entity_poly.pdbx_strand_id
1 'polypeptide(L)'
;MTIDELDDAVAAAAFRRLVRHLRHRSDAQNVDLMGLGGFCRNCLSDWIAEAGGLAKDDAREAIYGMPYAEWKAKHQMEASPEQLARMEASVARNKREDALDEALDESFPASDPPAMTEPNR
;
A
#
# COMPACT_ATOMS: atom_id res chain seq x y z
N MET A 1 -11.19 18.22 -1.11
CA MET A 1 -9.95 17.78 -0.47
C MET A 1 -9.96 16.27 -0.38
N THR A 2 -9.41 15.65 -1.43
CA THR A 2 -9.07 14.23 -1.51
C THR A 2 -7.61 14.01 -1.11
N ILE A 3 -7.13 12.77 -1.15
CA ILE A 3 -5.72 12.46 -0.88
C ILE A 3 -4.80 13.06 -1.96
N ASP A 4 -5.25 13.12 -3.21
CA ASP A 4 -4.48 13.63 -4.35
C ASP A 4 -4.38 15.15 -4.39
N GLU A 5 -5.20 15.84 -3.61
CA GLU A 5 -5.17 17.30 -3.46
C GLU A 5 -4.30 17.74 -2.25
N LEU A 6 -3.75 16.79 -1.49
CA LEU A 6 -2.97 17.07 -0.28
C LEU A 6 -1.54 17.50 -0.64
N ASP A 7 -1.02 18.52 0.05
CA ASP A 7 0.37 18.96 -0.11
C ASP A 7 1.39 17.84 0.21
N ASP A 8 2.38 17.66 -0.67
CA ASP A 8 3.38 16.60 -0.58
C ASP A 8 4.19 16.65 0.73
N ALA A 9 4.50 17.84 1.25
CA ALA A 9 5.24 17.96 2.49
C ALA A 9 4.41 17.49 3.69
N VAL A 10 3.10 17.74 3.66
CA VAL A 10 2.14 17.25 4.65
C VAL A 10 2.01 15.72 4.55
N ALA A 11 1.81 15.18 3.34
CA ALA A 11 1.73 13.74 3.10
C ALA A 11 3.01 13.01 3.57
N ALA A 12 4.18 13.54 3.22
CA ALA A 12 5.47 12.98 3.62
C ALA A 12 5.69 13.05 5.15
N ALA A 13 5.22 14.11 5.82
CA ALA A 13 5.30 14.21 7.28
C ALA A 13 4.43 13.14 7.96
N ALA A 14 3.22 12.92 7.47
CA ALA A 14 2.31 11.88 7.95
C ALA A 14 2.89 10.47 7.72
N PHE A 15 3.40 10.19 6.52
CA PHE A 15 4.04 8.92 6.18
C PHE A 15 5.23 8.62 7.11
N ARG A 16 6.16 9.57 7.27
CA ARG A 16 7.30 9.40 8.18
C ARG A 16 6.88 9.18 9.62
N ARG A 17 5.76 9.77 10.07
CA ARG A 17 5.18 9.53 11.39
C ARG A 17 4.64 8.09 11.51
N LEU A 18 3.91 7.60 10.51
CA LEU A 18 3.43 6.22 10.46
C LEU A 18 4.59 5.23 10.57
N VAL A 19 5.64 5.41 9.75
CA VAL A 19 6.83 4.54 9.76
C VAL A 19 7.45 4.51 11.16
N ARG A 20 7.68 5.67 11.79
CA ARG A 20 8.22 5.72 13.16
C ARG A 20 7.29 5.05 14.18
N HIS A 21 5.98 5.21 14.05
CA HIS A 21 5.01 4.55 14.92
C HIS A 21 5.09 3.02 14.81
N LEU A 22 5.16 2.49 13.58
CA LEU A 22 5.28 1.04 13.32
C LEU A 22 6.62 0.46 13.79
N ARG A 23 7.69 1.25 13.82
CA ARG A 23 8.97 0.83 14.43
C ARG A 23 8.86 0.70 15.94
N HIS A 24 8.16 1.62 16.59
CA HIS A 24 7.91 1.57 18.03
C HIS A 24 7.00 0.38 18.41
N ARG A 25 5.98 0.11 17.59
CA ARG A 25 5.04 -1.01 17.75
C ARG A 25 5.55 -2.31 17.14
N SER A 26 6.71 -2.80 17.60
CA SER A 26 7.28 -4.07 17.14
C SER A 26 6.40 -5.29 17.51
N ASP A 27 5.50 -5.14 18.48
CA ASP A 27 4.46 -6.10 18.82
C ASP A 27 3.44 -6.30 17.68
N ALA A 28 3.21 -5.28 16.86
CA ALA A 28 2.35 -5.40 15.68
C ALA A 28 3.10 -6.16 14.58
N GLN A 29 3.01 -7.49 14.56
CA GLN A 29 3.67 -8.33 13.57
C GLN A 29 3.13 -8.06 12.17
N ASN A 30 3.96 -8.22 11.14
CA ASN A 30 3.53 -8.00 9.76
C ASN A 30 2.36 -8.90 9.37
N VAL A 31 2.30 -10.14 9.86
CA VAL A 31 1.19 -11.06 9.58
C VAL A 31 -0.14 -10.54 10.11
N ASP A 32 -0.16 -9.90 11.29
CA ASP A 32 -1.37 -9.31 11.85
C ASP A 32 -1.79 -8.05 11.10
N LEU A 33 -0.83 -7.20 10.73
CA LEU A 33 -1.09 -6.03 9.87
C LEU A 33 -1.67 -6.46 8.52
N MET A 34 -1.09 -7.49 7.89
CA MET A 34 -1.60 -8.04 6.65
C MET A 34 -3.01 -8.62 6.82
N GLY A 35 -3.27 -9.36 7.90
CA GLY A 35 -4.57 -9.98 8.14
C GLY A 35 -5.70 -8.99 8.44
N LEU A 36 -5.38 -7.83 9.01
CA LEU A 36 -6.37 -6.80 9.33
C LEU A 36 -6.52 -5.73 8.24
N GLY A 37 -5.40 -5.21 7.74
CA GLY A 37 -5.35 -4.05 6.87
C GLY A 37 -4.92 -4.35 5.44
N GLY A 38 -4.56 -5.59 5.11
CA GLY A 38 -4.08 -5.95 3.77
C GLY A 38 -2.71 -5.39 3.41
N PHE A 39 -2.02 -4.70 4.32
CA PHE A 39 -0.67 -4.19 4.11
C PHE A 39 0.19 -4.36 5.37
N CYS A 40 1.51 -4.29 5.22
CA CYS A 40 2.44 -4.29 6.33
C CYS A 40 3.67 -3.41 6.03
N ARG A 41 4.68 -3.47 6.90
CA ARG A 41 5.94 -2.72 6.72
C ARG A 41 6.64 -3.06 5.40
N ASN A 42 6.58 -4.31 4.95
CA ASN A 42 7.17 -4.70 3.67
C ASN A 42 6.46 -4.03 2.48
N CYS A 43 5.13 -3.90 2.53
CA CYS A 43 4.37 -3.17 1.51
C CYS A 43 4.80 -1.71 1.46
N LEU A 44 4.99 -1.06 2.62
CA LEU A 44 5.52 0.32 2.67
C LEU A 44 6.92 0.41 2.04
N SER A 45 7.76 -0.62 2.23
CA SER A 45 9.09 -0.67 1.60
C SER A 45 8.98 -0.83 0.09
N ASP A 46 8.12 -1.72 -0.38
CA ASP A 46 7.92 -1.95 -1.81
C ASP A 46 7.37 -0.67 -2.49
N TRP A 47 6.40 0.02 -1.87
CA TRP A 47 5.84 1.28 -2.39
C TRP A 47 6.87 2.41 -2.51
N ILE A 48 7.74 2.61 -1.51
CA ILE A 48 8.79 3.64 -1.63
C ILE A 48 9.90 3.22 -2.60
N ALA A 49 10.13 1.92 -2.77
CA ALA A 49 11.09 1.41 -3.76
C ALA A 49 10.59 1.67 -5.18
N GLU A 50 9.31 1.37 -5.45
CA GLU A 50 8.65 1.62 -6.73
C GLU A 50 8.58 3.12 -7.04
N ALA A 51 8.14 3.94 -6.08
CA ALA A 51 8.02 5.38 -6.28
C ALA A 51 9.38 6.09 -6.39
N GLY A 52 10.40 5.61 -5.67
CA GLY A 52 11.72 6.24 -5.59
C GLY A 52 12.78 5.62 -6.50
N GLY A 53 12.49 4.50 -7.18
CA GLY A 53 13.49 3.71 -7.90
C GLY A 53 14.59 3.15 -7.00
N LEU A 54 14.28 2.82 -5.74
CA LEU A 54 15.25 2.36 -4.75
C LEU A 54 15.49 0.85 -4.84
N ALA A 55 16.69 0.40 -4.45
CA ALA A 55 16.91 -1.02 -4.23
C ALA A 55 16.05 -1.51 -3.05
N LYS A 56 15.57 -2.75 -3.15
CA LYS A 56 14.65 -3.35 -2.18
C LYS A 56 15.19 -3.33 -0.75
N ASP A 57 16.48 -3.59 -0.58
CA ASP A 57 17.11 -3.63 0.74
C ASP A 57 17.25 -2.23 1.34
N ASP A 58 17.57 -1.22 0.53
CA ASP A 58 17.63 0.19 0.96
C ASP A 58 16.25 0.67 1.42
N ALA A 59 15.19 0.33 0.66
CA ALA A 59 13.83 0.68 1.01
C ALA A 59 13.36 -0.03 2.31
N ARG A 60 13.77 -1.29 2.51
CA ARG A 60 13.52 -1.99 3.77
C ARG A 60 14.25 -1.33 4.92
N GLU A 61 15.53 -1.03 4.78
CA GLU A 61 16.28 -0.32 5.83
C GLU A 61 15.64 1.05 6.14
N ALA A 62 15.19 1.78 5.12
CA ALA A 62 14.48 3.04 5.27
C ALA A 62 13.14 2.89 6.01
N ILE A 63 12.43 1.77 5.93
CA ILE A 63 11.19 1.52 6.70
C ILE A 63 11.47 0.96 8.09
N TYR A 64 12.38 -0.01 8.22
CA TYR A 64 12.66 -0.68 9.50
C TYR A 64 13.59 0.11 10.42
N GLY A 65 14.41 1.01 9.86
CA GLY A 65 15.41 1.79 10.60
C GLY A 65 16.67 1.01 10.98
N MET A 66 16.83 -0.20 10.42
CA MET A 66 17.98 -1.09 10.53
C MET A 66 17.90 -2.13 9.41
N PRO A 67 18.98 -2.88 9.12
CA PRO A 67 18.94 -3.97 8.16
C PRO A 67 17.81 -4.96 8.47
N TYR A 68 17.04 -5.36 7.44
CA TYR A 68 15.87 -6.23 7.62
C TYR A 68 16.19 -7.55 8.31
N ALA A 69 17.36 -8.13 8.01
CA ALA A 69 17.84 -9.35 8.66
C ALA A 69 18.00 -9.18 10.18
N GLU A 70 18.48 -8.02 10.63
CA GLU A 70 18.62 -7.69 12.04
C GLU A 70 17.27 -7.52 12.72
N TRP A 71 16.32 -6.83 12.06
CA TRP A 71 14.96 -6.68 12.58
C TRP A 71 14.26 -8.03 12.75
N LYS A 72 14.36 -8.90 11.73
CA LYS A 72 13.80 -10.26 11.76
C LYS A 72 14.35 -11.06 12.94
N ALA A 73 15.67 -11.01 13.16
CA ALA A 73 16.30 -11.73 14.26
C ALA A 73 15.86 -11.23 15.65
N LYS A 74 15.58 -9.93 15.79
CA LYS A 74 15.21 -9.31 17.08
C LYS A 74 13.72 -9.37 17.41
N HIS A 75 12.84 -9.33 16.40
CA HIS A 75 11.44 -8.97 16.59
C HIS A 75 10.43 -9.88 15.88
N GLN A 76 10.84 -10.67 14.88
CA GLN A 76 9.89 -11.47 14.13
C GLN A 76 9.56 -12.77 14.86
N MET A 77 8.27 -13.03 15.06
CA MET A 77 7.76 -14.28 15.62
C MET A 77 7.22 -15.19 14.52
N GLU A 78 7.14 -16.48 14.80
CA GLU A 78 6.45 -17.44 13.94
C GLU A 78 4.95 -17.16 13.95
N ALA A 79 4.35 -17.13 12.76
CA ALA A 79 2.91 -16.88 12.62
C ALA A 79 2.11 -18.15 12.92
N SER A 80 1.05 -18.01 13.69
CA SER A 80 0.09 -19.09 13.91
C SER A 80 -0.71 -19.40 12.63
N PRO A 81 -1.29 -20.61 12.52
CA PRO A 81 -2.16 -20.96 11.38
C PRO A 81 -3.35 -19.99 11.21
N GLU A 82 -3.91 -19.49 12.30
CA GLU A 82 -5.02 -18.54 12.26
C GLU A 82 -4.60 -17.17 11.69
N GLN A 83 -3.41 -16.69 12.08
CA GLN A 83 -2.86 -15.45 11.52
C GLN A 83 -2.60 -15.56 10.03
N LEU A 84 -2.08 -16.72 9.57
CA LEU A 84 -1.87 -17.00 8.16
C LEU A 84 -3.19 -17.02 7.38
N ALA A 85 -4.22 -17.69 7.91
CA ALA A 85 -5.53 -17.73 7.27
C ALA A 85 -6.18 -16.34 7.14
N ARG A 86 -6.07 -15.48 8.17
CA ARG A 86 -6.54 -14.09 8.10
C ARG A 86 -5.78 -13.29 7.05
N MET A 87 -4.46 -13.42 7.01
CA MET A 87 -3.61 -12.80 5.98
C MET A 87 -4.04 -13.22 4.57
N GLU A 88 -4.22 -14.52 4.33
CA GLU A 88 -4.65 -15.03 3.02
C GLU A 88 -6.01 -14.46 2.59
N ALA A 89 -6.98 -14.42 3.52
CA ALA A 89 -8.29 -13.84 3.25
C ALA A 89 -8.20 -12.33 2.92
N SER A 90 -7.36 -11.58 3.64
CA SER A 90 -7.13 -10.16 3.38
C SER A 90 -6.42 -9.93 2.04
N VAL A 91 -5.40 -10.71 1.71
CA VAL A 91 -4.70 -10.62 0.42
C VAL A 91 -5.65 -10.92 -0.74
N ALA A 92 -6.54 -11.90 -0.59
CA ALA A 92 -7.56 -12.19 -1.58
C ALA A 92 -8.56 -11.03 -1.76
N ARG A 93 -8.78 -10.21 -0.72
CA ARG A 93 -9.60 -9.00 -0.82
C ARG A 93 -8.91 -7.92 -1.64
N ASN A 94 -7.64 -7.62 -1.39
CA ASN A 94 -6.89 -6.61 -2.15
C ASN A 94 -6.92 -6.90 -3.66
N LYS A 95 -6.67 -8.15 -4.06
CA LYS A 95 -6.68 -8.53 -5.49
C LYS A 95 -8.02 -8.27 -6.18
N ARG A 96 -9.14 -8.36 -5.44
CA ARG A 96 -10.47 -8.07 -6.00
C ARG A 96 -10.72 -6.58 -6.17
N GLU A 97 -10.12 -5.77 -5.31
CA GLU A 97 -10.17 -4.31 -5.39
C GLU A 97 -9.35 -3.83 -6.58
N ASP A 98 -8.10 -4.27 -6.71
CA ASP A 98 -7.23 -3.93 -7.84
C ASP A 98 -7.89 -4.28 -9.20
N ALA A 99 -8.50 -5.46 -9.30
CA ALA A 99 -9.18 -5.90 -10.52
C ALA A 99 -10.47 -5.12 -10.82
N LEU A 100 -11.15 -4.61 -9.78
CA LEU A 100 -12.33 -3.77 -9.97
C LEU A 100 -11.93 -2.39 -10.46
N ASP A 101 -10.88 -1.81 -9.89
CA ASP A 101 -10.36 -0.50 -10.29
C ASP A 101 -9.87 -0.53 -11.74
N GLU A 102 -9.12 -1.57 -12.13
CA GLU A 102 -8.68 -1.77 -13.53
C GLU A 102 -9.88 -1.93 -14.49
N ALA A 103 -10.87 -2.75 -14.13
CA ALA A 103 -12.07 -2.94 -14.95
C ALA A 103 -12.91 -1.67 -15.08
N LEU A 104 -12.97 -0.84 -14.02
CA LEU A 104 -13.64 0.45 -14.07
C LEU A 104 -12.91 1.38 -15.03
N ASP A 105 -11.59 1.52 -14.90
CA ASP A 105 -10.77 2.37 -15.78
C ASP A 105 -10.91 1.98 -17.26
N GLU A 106 -10.94 0.69 -17.58
CA GLU A 106 -11.14 0.19 -18.95
C GLU A 106 -12.57 0.45 -19.48
N SER A 107 -13.57 0.42 -18.60
CA SER A 107 -14.99 0.60 -18.97
C SER A 107 -15.39 2.06 -19.23
N PHE A 108 -14.52 3.02 -18.89
CA PHE A 108 -14.68 4.44 -19.16
C PHE A 108 -13.75 4.93 -20.30
N PRO A 109 -13.95 4.53 -21.57
CA PRO A 109 -13.38 5.32 -22.66
C PRO A 109 -14.08 6.69 -22.64
N ALA A 110 -13.29 7.75 -22.81
CA ALA A 110 -13.76 9.14 -22.87
C ALA A 110 -15.09 9.21 -23.63
N SER A 111 -16.12 9.71 -22.96
CA SER A 111 -17.45 9.89 -23.57
C SER A 111 -17.28 10.76 -24.80
N ASP A 112 -17.33 10.18 -26.00
CA ASP A 112 -17.50 10.96 -27.22
C ASP A 112 -18.77 11.80 -26.99
N PRO A 113 -18.67 13.14 -26.91
CA PRO A 113 -19.87 13.93 -26.82
C PRO A 113 -20.66 13.67 -28.11
N PRO A 114 -21.98 13.45 -28.04
CA PRO A 114 -22.77 13.24 -29.24
C PRO A 114 -22.56 14.44 -30.17
N ALA A 115 -22.15 14.16 -31.42
CA ALA A 115 -22.05 15.18 -32.45
C ALA A 115 -23.45 15.77 -32.69
N MET A 116 -23.68 16.97 -32.14
CA MET A 116 -24.91 17.72 -32.37
C MET A 116 -24.92 18.17 -33.84
N THR A 117 -25.51 17.37 -34.71
CA THR A 117 -25.90 17.83 -36.04
C THR A 117 -27.21 18.60 -35.89
N GLU A 118 -27.15 19.92 -36.00
CA GLU A 118 -28.34 20.71 -36.34
C GLU A 118 -28.25 21.21 -37.77
N PRO A 119 -28.93 20.56 -38.73
CA PRO A 119 -29.32 21.23 -39.95
C PRO A 119 -30.77 21.72 -39.79
N ASN A 120 -30.91 23.04 -39.87
CA ASN A 120 -32.09 23.77 -40.33
C ASN A 120 -33.09 24.25 -39.27
N ARG A 121 -32.94 25.51 -38.82
CA ARG A 121 -34.03 26.49 -38.74
C ARG A 121 -33.52 27.93 -38.66
#